data_AF-A0A829QLW7-F1
#
_entry.id   AF-A0A829QLW7-F1
#
_cell.length_a   1.000
_cell.length_b   1.000
_cell.length_c   1.000
_cell.angle_alpha   90.00
_cell.angle_beta   90.00
_cell.angle_gamma   90.00
#
_symmetry.space_group_name_H-M   'P 1'
#
loop_
_entity.id
_entity.type
_entity.pdbx_description
1 polymer ?
#
loop_
_entity_poly.entity_id
_entity_poly.type
_entity_poly.pdbx_seq_one_letter_code
_entity_poly.pdbx_strand_id
1 'polypeptide(L)' 'MIVSPPDSSSSVSVDQDLCMGSGYCVAQHPDLFGADVDGTAVPLHKGVLSGEQAREAADAAHVCPAAAIEIHPASQ' A
#
# COMPACT_ATOMS: atom_id res chain seq x y z
N MET A 1 -3.78 -27.77 -4.65
CA MET A 1 -4.29 -26.38 -4.63
C MET A 1 -3.28 -25.56 -5.41
N ILE A 2 -3.59 -25.24 -6.66
CA ILE A 2 -2.72 -24.41 -7.50
C ILE A 2 -2.92 -22.95 -7.07
N VAL A 3 -2.02 -22.42 -6.25
CA VAL A 3 -1.95 -20.96 -6.12
C VAL A 3 -1.24 -20.48 -7.38
N SER A 4 -2.02 -20.04 -8.37
CA SER A 4 -1.49 -19.31 -9.51
C SER A 4 -0.64 -18.15 -8.99
N PRO A 5 0.60 -17.95 -9.44
CA PRO A 5 1.33 -16.74 -9.13
C PRO A 5 0.66 -15.60 -9.89
N PRO A 6 0.20 -14.51 -9.25
CA PRO A 6 0.15 -13.28 -9.96
C PRO A 6 1.57 -12.72 -9.94
N ASP A 7 2.24 -12.86 -11.08
CA ASP A 7 3.14 -11.82 -11.59
C ASP A 7 2.35 -10.52 -11.89
N SER A 8 1.37 -10.19 -11.05
CA SER A 8 0.58 -8.97 -11.16
C SER A 8 1.36 -7.92 -10.40
N SER A 9 2.46 -7.57 -11.04
CA SER A 9 3.04 -6.26 -10.98
C SER A 9 1.94 -5.23 -10.71
N SER A 10 1.87 -4.75 -9.47
CA SER A 10 0.84 -3.81 -9.01
C SER A 10 1.56 -2.64 -8.37
N SER A 11 1.06 -1.42 -8.52
CA SER A 11 1.59 -0.26 -7.83
C SER A 11 0.64 0.13 -6.70
N VAL A 12 1.19 0.75 -5.66
CA VAL A 12 0.41 1.29 -4.54
C VAL A 12 0.57 2.80 -4.51
N SER A 13 -0.53 3.49 -4.24
CA SER A 13 -0.58 4.94 -4.05
C SER A 13 -1.35 5.25 -2.77
N VAL A 14 -1.00 6.37 -2.12
CA VAL A 14 -1.72 6.86 -0.94
C VAL A 14 -2.26 8.23 -1.26
N ASP A 15 -3.58 8.34 -1.26
CA ASP A 15 -4.30 9.60 -1.42
C ASP A 15 -4.08 10.47 -0.18
N GLN A 16 -3.41 11.61 -0.38
CA GLN A 16 -3.06 12.52 0.71
C GLN A 16 -4.24 13.37 1.17
N ASP A 17 -5.28 13.54 0.35
CA ASP A 17 -6.50 14.28 0.71
C ASP A 17 -7.40 13.42 1.62
N LEU A 18 -7.42 12.10 1.41
CA LEU A 18 -8.14 11.16 2.27
C LEU A 18 -7.33 10.76 3.51
N CYS A 19 -6.00 10.78 3.45
CA CYS A 19 -5.17 10.31 4.55
C CYS A 19 -5.32 11.18 5.81
N MET A 20 -5.88 10.61 6.88
CA MET A 20 -6.00 11.28 8.17
C MET A 20 -4.79 11.10 9.10
N GLY A 21 -3.67 10.55 8.59
CA GLY A 21 -2.45 10.33 9.38
C GLY A 21 -2.61 9.35 10.55
N SER A 22 -3.43 8.30 10.38
CA SER A 22 -3.75 7.34 11.45
C SER A 22 -2.60 6.40 11.85
N GLY A 23 -1.58 6.26 11.00
CA GLY A 23 -0.37 5.47 11.27
C GLY A 23 -0.53 3.94 11.23
N TYR A 24 -1.74 3.40 10.98
CA TYR A 24 -1.96 1.95 10.98
C TYR A 24 -1.17 1.20 9.90
N CYS A 25 -1.10 1.75 8.69
CA CYS A 25 -0.34 1.15 7.59
C CYS A 25 1.16 1.10 7.91
N VAL A 26 1.73 2.16 8.46
CA VAL A 26 3.15 2.22 8.87
C VAL A 26 3.44 1.29 10.04
N ALA A 27 2.52 1.17 11.00
CA ALA A 27 2.70 0.30 12.16
C ALA A 27 2.68 -1.19 11.80
N GLN A 28 1.81 -1.58 10.87
CA GLN A 28 1.67 -2.97 10.44
C GLN A 28 2.68 -3.36 9.35
N HIS A 29 2.97 -2.43 8.44
CA HIS A 29 3.79 -2.65 7.25
C HIS A 29 4.86 -1.54 7.10
N PRO A 30 5.80 -1.42 8.07
CA PRO A 30 6.81 -0.36 8.09
C PRO A 30 7.82 -0.44 6.93
N ASP A 31 7.97 -1.61 6.32
CA ASP A 31 8.84 -1.81 5.16
C ASP A 31 8.22 -1.29 3.84
N LEU A 32 6.89 -1.12 3.80
CA LEU A 32 6.15 -0.64 2.62
C LEU A 32 5.65 0.79 2.76
N PHE A 33 5.29 1.22 3.97
CA PHE A 33 4.74 2.55 4.22
C PHE A 33 5.57 3.30 5.26
N GLY A 34 5.86 4.56 4.97
CA GLY A 34 6.42 5.52 5.90
C GLY A 34 5.39 6.57 6.28
N ALA A 35 5.69 7.35 7.31
CA ALA A 35 4.97 8.59 7.62
C ALA A 35 5.82 9.78 7.15
N ASP A 36 5.18 10.75 6.52
CA ASP A 36 5.81 12.03 6.18
C ASP A 36 5.83 12.97 7.39
N VAL A 37 6.51 14.11 7.25
CA VAL A 37 6.65 15.14 8.30
C VAL A 37 5.31 15.71 8.76
N ASP A 38 4.31 15.72 7.87
CA ASP A 38 2.95 16.18 8.15
C ASP A 38 2.07 15.09 8.80
N GLY A 39 2.62 13.89 9.02
CA GLY A 39 1.94 12.76 9.66
C GLY A 39 1.11 11.90 8.70
N THR A 40 1.02 12.25 7.41
CA THR A 40 0.37 11.43 6.40
C THR A 40 1.23 10.24 5.99
N ALA A 41 0.57 9.15 5.60
CA ALA A 41 1.25 7.95 5.14
C ALA A 41 1.72 8.12 3.69
N VAL A 42 2.92 7.62 3.40
CA VAL A 42 3.52 7.62 2.06
C VAL A 42 4.09 6.24 1.74
N PRO A 43 3.91 5.73 0.51
CA PRO A 43 4.50 4.47 0.12
C PRO A 43 6.02 4.63 -0.07
N LEU A 44 6.80 3.76 0.57
CA LEU A 44 8.26 3.69 0.41
C LEU A 44 8.65 3.10 -0.94
N HIS A 45 7.74 2.35 -1.57
CA HIS A 45 7.90 1.78 -2.89
C HIS A 45 6.88 2.38 -3.86
N LYS A 46 7.39 3.18 -4.80
CA LYS A 46 6.59 3.81 -5.88
C LYS A 46 6.61 3.00 -7.19
N GLY A 47 7.20 1.81 -7.15
CA GLY A 47 7.39 0.95 -8.31
C GLY A 47 6.39 -0.20 -8.36
N VAL A 48 6.73 -1.16 -9.20
CA VAL A 48 6.03 -2.45 -9.27
C VAL A 48 6.29 -3.24 -7.99
N LEU A 49 5.23 -3.56 -7.27
CA LEU A 49 5.25 -4.45 -6.11
C LEU A 49 5.35 -5.91 -6.55
N SER A 50 6.08 -6.69 -5.78
CA SER A 50 6.04 -8.16 -5.88
C SER A 50 4.68 -8.69 -5.43
N GLY A 51 4.36 -9.95 -5.75
CA GLY A 51 3.09 -10.56 -5.33
C GLY A 51 2.90 -10.61 -3.81
N GLU A 52 3.98 -10.62 -3.02
CA GLU A 52 3.92 -10.55 -1.55
C GLU A 52 3.62 -9.12 -1.10
N GLN A 53 4.36 -8.14 -1.62
CA GLN A 53 4.16 -6.72 -1.33
C GLN A 53 2.77 -6.22 -1.73
N ALA A 54 2.21 -6.73 -2.84
CA ALA A 54 0.85 -6.41 -3.26
C ALA A 54 -0.19 -6.93 -2.24
N ARG A 55 0.06 -8.08 -1.60
CA ARG A 55 -0.82 -8.60 -0.53
C ARG A 55 -0.70 -7.78 0.75
N GLU A 56 0.51 -7.38 1.12
CA GLU A 56 0.75 -6.50 2.26
C GLU A 56 0.12 -5.12 2.05
N ALA A 57 0.25 -4.54 0.85
CA ALA A 57 -0.42 -3.31 0.48
C ALA A 57 -1.96 -3.44 0.55
N ALA A 58 -2.51 -4.57 0.13
CA ALA A 58 -3.95 -4.84 0.22
C ALA A 58 -4.40 -4.96 1.68
N ASP A 59 -3.63 -5.62 2.53
CA ASP A 59 -3.88 -5.70 3.97
C ASP A 59 -3.84 -4.31 4.62
N ALA A 60 -2.84 -3.49 4.28
CA ALA A 60 -2.74 -2.09 4.71
C ALA A 60 -3.97 -1.27 4.30
N ALA A 61 -4.46 -1.45 3.06
CA ALA A 61 -5.66 -0.79 2.57
C ALA A 61 -6.92 -1.22 3.35
N HIS A 62 -7.03 -2.49 3.71
CA HIS A 62 -8.14 -3.01 4.51
C HIS A 62 -8.19 -2.48 5.94
N VAL A 63 -7.03 -2.24 6.56
CA VAL A 63 -6.98 -1.66 7.92
C VAL A 63 -7.08 -0.14 7.94
N CYS A 64 -6.99 0.52 6.78
CA CYS A 64 -7.02 1.97 6.70
C CYS A 64 -8.44 2.52 6.97
N PRO A 65 -8.67 3.25 8.08
CA PRO A 65 -10.00 3.76 8.42
C PRO A 65 -10.50 4.83 7.44
N ALA A 66 -9.58 5.49 6.74
CA ALA A 66 -9.89 6.53 5.76
C ALA A 66 -10.02 5.99 4.32
N ALA A 67 -9.75 4.68 4.10
CA ALA A 67 -9.68 4.08 2.78
C ALA A 67 -8.77 4.85 1.79
N ALA A 68 -7.67 5.44 2.29
CA ALA A 68 -6.78 6.31 1.53
C ALA A 68 -5.72 5.57 0.69
N ILE A 69 -5.69 4.23 0.71
CA ILE A 69 -4.66 3.43 0.04
C ILE A 69 -5.28 2.78 -1.19
N GLU A 70 -4.72 3.06 -2.36
CA GLU A 70 -5.16 2.54 -3.64
C GLU A 70 -4.11 1.62 -4.26
N ILE A 71 -4.56 0.52 -4.85
CA ILE A 71 -3.72 -0.44 -5.53
C ILE A 71 -4.13 -0.47 -6.99
N HIS A 72 -3.18 -0.14 -7.86
CA HIS A 72 -3.38 -0.15 -9.29
C HIS A 72 -2.68 -1.35 -9.90
N PRO A 73 -3.31 -2.05 -10.85
CA PRO A 73 -2.56 -2.99 -11.68
C PRO A 73 -1.48 -2.20 -12.43
N ALA A 74 -0.24 -2.72 -12.50
CA ALA A 74 0.81 -2.10 -13.29
C ALA A 74 0.40 -2.18 -14.77
N SER A 75 -0.23 -1.11 -15.22
CA SER A 75 -0.58 -0.90 -16.61
C SER A 75 0.72 -0.46 -17.28
N GLN A 76 1.27 -1.33 -18.14
CA GLN A 76 2.45 -1.05 -18.97
C GLN A 76 2.33 0.25 -19.74
#